data_AF-A0A7W0LEK8-F1
#
_entry.id   AF-A0A7W0LEK8-F1
#
_cell.length_a   1.000
_cell.length_b   1.000
_cell.length_c   1.000
_cell.angle_alpha   90.00
_cell.angle_beta   90.00
_cell.angle_gamma   90.00
#
_symmetry.space_group_name_H-M   'P 1'
#
loop_
_entity.id
_entity.type
_entity.pdbx_description
1 polymer ?
#
loop_
_entity_poly.entity_id
_entity_poly.type
_entity_poly.pdbx_seq_one_letter_code
_entity_poly.pdbx_strand_id
1 'polypeptide(L)'
;LHPDARLVAYHFFWEDDIDFPEDNDPCDHELMWVRYSPDGRSLERIWTYFHGRLLDGGDAALLDARQHAMRPRVNVQWGKHGSMPAGWESLSIRADEGDIERKYLPLDRPITLKQYNEATFRKLNTEGRRLMPHPMAQRLGWPDRFTGTWQDFADFSRSVDPIPLLDRAKMVRVSRWNSATIDQHFLPYNFRPKTEWPVSTP
;
A
#
# COMPACT_ATOMS: atom_id res chain seq x y z
N LEU A 1 7.84 8.73 13.05
CA LEU A 1 6.90 9.47 13.93
C LEU A 1 7.05 10.95 13.67
N HIS A 2 5.94 11.69 13.59
CA HIS A 2 5.99 13.14 13.44
C HIS A 2 6.38 13.80 14.79
N PRO A 3 7.26 14.81 14.82
CA PRO A 3 7.70 15.43 16.08
C PRO A 3 6.62 16.28 16.76
N ASP A 4 5.78 16.99 15.98
CA ASP A 4 4.79 17.94 16.53
C ASP A 4 3.33 17.50 16.32
N ALA A 5 3.11 16.28 15.85
CA ALA A 5 1.78 15.78 15.55
C ALA A 5 1.66 14.34 16.04
N ARG A 6 0.43 13.94 16.40
CA ARG A 6 0.11 12.58 16.85
C ARG A 6 0.01 11.62 15.66
N LEU A 7 1.01 11.67 14.78
CA LEU A 7 1.05 10.97 13.51
C LEU A 7 2.22 9.98 13.49
N VAL A 8 1.92 8.76 13.08
CA VAL A 8 2.90 7.72 12.80
C VAL A 8 2.76 7.32 11.34
N ALA A 9 3.88 7.30 10.61
CA ALA A 9 3.98 6.73 9.27
C ALA A 9 4.63 5.34 9.40
N TYR A 10 4.08 4.37 8.68
CA TYR A 10 4.68 3.06 8.48
C TYR A 10 5.01 2.91 7.01
N HIS A 11 6.21 2.41 6.73
CA HIS A 11 6.77 2.25 5.39
C HIS A 11 7.01 0.77 5.14
N PHE A 12 6.46 0.26 4.04
CA PHE A 12 6.59 -1.12 3.60
C PHE A 12 7.50 -1.14 2.38
N PHE A 13 8.44 -2.07 2.35
CA PHE A 13 9.34 -2.26 1.21
C PHE A 13 9.17 -3.69 0.71
N TRP A 14 8.77 -3.82 -0.55
CA TRP A 14 8.51 -5.09 -1.21
C TRP A 14 9.53 -5.32 -2.32
N GLU A 15 9.69 -6.57 -2.74
CA GLU A 15 10.19 -6.80 -4.09
C GLU A 15 9.26 -6.11 -5.10
N ASP A 16 9.79 -5.73 -6.25
CA ASP A 16 9.15 -4.80 -7.19
C ASP A 16 7.77 -5.26 -7.72
N ASP A 17 7.00 -4.33 -8.27
CA ASP A 17 5.67 -4.56 -8.85
C ASP A 17 5.79 -5.48 -10.09
N ILE A 18 4.92 -6.48 -10.14
CA ILE A 18 4.93 -7.50 -11.18
C ILE A 18 4.83 -6.93 -12.61
N ASP A 19 4.26 -5.73 -12.76
CA ASP A 19 4.06 -5.02 -14.03
C ASP A 19 5.08 -3.94 -14.35
N PHE A 20 6.03 -3.64 -13.46
CA PHE A 20 7.03 -2.60 -13.67
C PHE A 20 8.47 -3.05 -13.44
N PRO A 21 8.88 -4.28 -13.85
CA PRO A 21 10.22 -4.77 -13.57
C PRO A 21 11.36 -3.96 -14.22
N GLU A 22 11.03 -2.98 -15.06
CA GLU A 22 11.93 -2.11 -15.82
C GLU A 22 12.01 -0.66 -15.32
N ASP A 23 11.25 -0.26 -14.30
CA ASP A 23 11.19 1.16 -13.88
C ASP A 23 12.43 1.63 -13.11
N ASN A 24 13.33 0.70 -12.80
CA ASN A 24 14.59 0.89 -12.05
C ASN A 24 14.39 1.34 -10.60
N ASP A 25 13.17 1.24 -10.07
CA ASP A 25 12.97 1.34 -8.63
C ASP A 25 13.52 0.04 -8.00
N PRO A 26 14.43 0.13 -7.01
CA PRO A 26 15.10 -1.06 -6.46
C PRO A 26 14.17 -1.90 -5.56
N CYS A 27 13.02 -1.34 -5.20
CA CYS A 27 11.96 -1.96 -4.44
C CYS A 27 10.67 -1.15 -4.67
N ASP A 28 9.53 -1.80 -4.54
CA ASP A 28 8.29 -1.06 -4.36
C ASP A 28 8.16 -0.60 -2.89
N HIS A 29 7.68 0.61 -2.70
CA HIS A 29 7.66 1.31 -1.41
C HIS A 29 6.23 1.70 -1.08
N GLU A 30 5.56 1.09 -0.12
CA GLU A 30 4.17 1.38 0.21
C GLU A 30 4.04 2.04 1.59
N LEU A 31 2.93 2.76 1.84
CA LEU A 31 2.78 3.58 3.04
C LEU A 31 1.41 3.46 3.68
N MET A 32 1.41 3.58 5.01
CA MET A 32 0.22 3.92 5.77
C MET A 32 0.55 4.97 6.83
N TRP A 33 -0.46 5.74 7.20
CA TRP A 33 -0.36 6.72 8.29
C TRP A 33 -1.49 6.51 9.28
N VAL A 34 -1.18 6.75 10.55
CA VAL A 34 -2.12 6.64 11.65
C VAL A 34 -2.07 7.93 12.46
N ARG A 35 -3.23 8.55 12.68
CA ARG A 35 -3.40 9.61 13.66
C ARG A 35 -3.96 9.04 14.94
N TYR A 36 -3.27 9.30 16.04
CA TYR A 36 -3.73 8.99 17.38
C TYR A 36 -4.50 10.16 17.97
N SER A 37 -5.45 9.85 18.85
CA SER A 37 -6.13 10.85 19.64
C SER A 37 -5.20 11.46 20.71
N PRO A 38 -5.58 12.58 21.35
CA PRO A 38 -4.80 13.18 22.42
C PRO A 38 -4.44 12.22 23.57
N ASP A 39 -5.20 11.15 23.78
CA ASP A 39 -4.93 10.15 24.81
C ASP A 39 -3.75 9.21 24.45
N GLY A 40 -3.29 9.22 23.19
CA GLY A 40 -2.22 8.36 22.68
C GLY A 40 -2.56 6.86 22.61
N ARG A 41 -3.81 6.48 22.86
CA ARG A 41 -4.31 5.10 22.94
C ARG A 41 -5.34 4.76 21.87
N SER A 42 -6.16 5.73 21.48
CA SER A 42 -7.19 5.56 20.47
C SER A 42 -6.78 6.15 19.11
N LEU A 43 -7.32 5.60 18.04
CA LEU A 43 -7.08 6.09 16.68
C LEU A 43 -8.16 7.08 16.26
N GLU A 44 -7.74 8.20 15.66
CA GLU A 44 -8.60 9.22 15.07
C GLU A 44 -8.75 9.05 13.56
N ARG A 45 -7.70 8.62 12.87
CA ARG A 45 -7.70 8.52 11.40
C ARG A 45 -6.63 7.57 10.90
N ILE A 46 -6.92 6.88 9.80
CA ILE A 46 -6.02 5.94 9.14
C ILE A 46 -6.01 6.29 7.67
N TRP A 47 -4.81 6.39 7.08
CA TRP A 47 -4.64 6.57 5.64
C TRP A 47 -3.73 5.49 5.07
N THR A 48 -3.95 5.13 3.81
CA THR A 48 -3.03 4.27 3.05
C THR A 48 -2.69 4.91 1.71
N TYR A 49 -1.50 4.59 1.20
CA TYR A 49 -1.11 4.90 -0.16
C TYR A 49 -1.59 3.79 -1.10
N PHE A 50 -2.19 4.15 -2.23
CA PHE A 50 -2.66 3.19 -3.22
C PHE A 50 -2.45 3.77 -4.63
N HIS A 51 -1.44 3.29 -5.35
CA HIS A 51 -1.20 3.66 -6.76
C HIS A 51 -1.27 5.16 -7.03
N GLY A 52 -0.48 5.94 -6.28
CA GLY A 52 -0.47 7.40 -6.39
C GLY A 52 -1.60 8.12 -5.64
N ARG A 53 -2.54 7.41 -5.04
CA ARG A 53 -3.71 7.96 -4.36
C ARG A 53 -3.56 7.82 -2.84
N LEU A 54 -4.02 8.83 -2.11
CA LEU A 54 -4.15 8.78 -0.65
C LEU A 54 -5.57 8.36 -0.30
N LEU A 55 -5.73 7.18 0.29
CA LEU A 55 -7.03 6.68 0.74
C LEU A 55 -7.24 7.05 2.21
N ASP A 56 -8.42 7.56 2.52
CA ASP A 56 -8.89 7.70 3.91
C ASP A 56 -9.71 6.45 4.27
N GLY A 57 -9.31 5.76 5.33
CA GLY A 57 -9.99 4.55 5.80
C GLY A 57 -11.38 4.81 6.40
N GLY A 58 -11.67 6.05 6.80
CA GLY A 58 -12.95 6.45 7.37
C GLY A 58 -13.40 5.61 8.57
N ASP A 59 -14.72 5.57 8.79
CA ASP A 59 -15.30 4.89 9.96
C ASP A 59 -15.12 3.38 9.94
N ALA A 60 -15.11 2.75 8.76
CA ALA A 60 -14.93 1.31 8.64
C ALA A 60 -13.56 0.87 9.17
N ALA A 61 -12.48 1.57 8.79
CA ALA A 61 -11.14 1.28 9.28
C ALA A 61 -11.00 1.55 10.80
N LEU A 62 -11.63 2.60 11.31
CA LEU A 62 -11.61 2.90 12.74
C LEU A 62 -12.42 1.89 13.56
N LEU A 63 -13.56 1.42 13.05
CA LEU A 63 -14.37 0.39 13.69
C LEU A 63 -13.62 -0.94 13.75
N ASP A 64 -13.00 -1.34 12.64
CA ASP A 64 -12.16 -2.54 12.58
C ASP A 64 -11.00 -2.44 13.59
N ALA A 65 -10.26 -1.32 13.62
CA ALA A 65 -9.18 -1.15 14.59
C ALA A 65 -9.66 -1.24 16.04
N ARG A 66 -10.81 -0.66 16.39
CA ARG A 66 -11.40 -0.75 17.74
C ARG A 66 -11.71 -2.20 18.14
N GLN A 67 -12.19 -3.01 17.19
CA GLN A 67 -12.47 -4.43 17.40
C GLN A 67 -11.18 -5.25 17.58
N HIS A 68 -10.05 -4.73 17.09
CA HIS A 68 -8.74 -5.38 17.13
C HIS A 68 -7.73 -4.64 18.02
N ALA A 69 -8.17 -4.23 19.22
CA ALA A 69 -7.31 -3.60 20.23
C ALA A 69 -6.55 -2.35 19.74
N MET A 70 -7.21 -1.53 18.93
CA MET A 70 -6.65 -0.33 18.29
C MET A 70 -5.48 -0.63 17.33
N ARG A 71 -5.41 -1.85 16.80
CA ARG A 71 -4.43 -2.22 15.77
C ARG A 71 -5.06 -2.03 14.39
N PRO A 72 -4.60 -1.06 13.58
CA PRO A 72 -5.14 -0.85 12.26
C PRO A 72 -4.75 -1.99 11.33
N ARG A 73 -5.72 -2.49 10.55
CA ARG A 73 -5.49 -3.45 9.47
C ARG A 73 -5.19 -2.70 8.16
N VAL A 74 -4.19 -3.20 7.43
CA VAL A 74 -3.91 -2.83 6.05
C VAL A 74 -3.82 -4.09 5.21
N ASN A 75 -4.53 -4.09 4.09
CA ASN A 75 -4.51 -5.12 3.07
C ASN A 75 -3.56 -4.70 1.95
N VAL A 76 -2.77 -5.63 1.41
CA VAL A 76 -1.76 -5.36 0.38
C VAL A 76 -2.18 -6.06 -0.90
N GLN A 77 -2.36 -5.30 -1.98
CA GLN A 77 -2.80 -5.86 -3.27
C GLN A 77 -1.78 -6.87 -3.82
N TRP A 78 -2.27 -8.02 -4.29
CA TRP A 78 -1.39 -9.05 -4.84
C TRP A 78 -0.63 -8.56 -6.08
N GLY A 79 0.69 -8.76 -6.11
CA GLY A 79 1.59 -8.46 -7.24
C GLY A 79 1.82 -6.97 -7.54
N LYS A 80 0.98 -6.10 -7.01
CA LYS A 80 0.97 -4.64 -7.24
C LYS A 80 1.23 -3.82 -5.98
N HIS A 81 1.05 -4.46 -4.82
CA HIS A 81 1.27 -3.96 -3.47
C HIS A 81 0.49 -2.73 -3.00
N GLY A 82 -0.40 -2.14 -3.82
CA GLY A 82 -1.26 -1.04 -3.39
C GLY A 82 -1.92 -1.30 -2.03
N SER A 83 -1.69 -0.40 -1.07
CA SER A 83 -2.14 -0.56 0.32
C SER A 83 -3.58 -0.07 0.52
N MET A 84 -4.41 -0.90 1.14
CA MET A 84 -5.85 -0.66 1.29
C MET A 84 -6.28 -0.79 2.76
N PRO A 85 -7.10 0.12 3.29
CA PRO A 85 -7.56 0.04 4.68
C PRO A 85 -8.68 -1.01 4.82
N ALA A 86 -9.12 -1.31 6.05
CA ALA A 86 -10.34 -2.10 6.23
C ALA A 86 -11.57 -1.34 5.68
N GLY A 87 -12.49 -2.06 5.02
CA GLY A 87 -13.66 -1.49 4.33
C GLY A 87 -13.38 -0.87 2.96
N TRP A 88 -12.18 -1.11 2.42
CA TRP A 88 -11.69 -0.58 1.14
C TRP A 88 -12.64 -0.76 -0.03
N GLU A 89 -13.45 -1.82 -0.05
CA GLU A 89 -14.30 -2.22 -1.18
C GLU A 89 -15.27 -1.11 -1.62
N SER A 90 -15.66 -0.27 -0.66
CA SER A 90 -16.62 0.83 -0.83
C SER A 90 -15.97 2.19 -1.08
N LEU A 91 -14.64 2.30 -0.94
CA LEU A 91 -13.94 3.57 -1.12
C LEU A 91 -14.05 4.02 -2.57
N SER A 92 -14.42 5.27 -2.77
CA SER A 92 -14.55 5.88 -4.09
C SER A 92 -13.23 6.47 -4.55
N ILE A 93 -12.79 6.11 -5.76
CA ILE A 93 -11.63 6.69 -6.43
C ILE A 93 -11.98 7.10 -7.86
N ARG A 94 -11.09 7.85 -8.49
CA ARG A 94 -11.12 8.10 -9.93
C ARG A 94 -9.99 7.31 -10.56
N ALA A 95 -10.33 6.50 -11.56
CA ALA A 95 -9.35 5.91 -12.46
C ALA A 95 -8.78 7.01 -13.39
N ASP A 96 -7.56 6.80 -13.86
CA ASP A 96 -6.86 7.71 -14.76
C ASP A 96 -6.36 6.99 -16.03
N GLU A 97 -6.06 7.74 -17.09
CA GLU A 97 -5.56 7.19 -18.34
C GLU A 97 -4.17 6.53 -18.22
N GLY A 98 -3.43 6.83 -17.16
CA GLY A 98 -2.15 6.23 -16.82
C GLY A 98 -2.27 4.88 -16.11
N ASP A 99 -3.43 4.52 -15.55
CA ASP A 99 -3.64 3.21 -14.91
C ASP A 99 -3.42 2.08 -15.94
N ILE A 100 -2.65 1.06 -15.55
CA ILE A 100 -2.39 -0.12 -16.39
C ILE A 100 -3.69 -0.86 -16.73
N GLU A 101 -4.64 -0.81 -15.82
CA GLU A 101 -5.94 -1.45 -15.89
C GLU A 101 -6.99 -0.62 -16.65
N ARG A 102 -6.63 0.55 -17.22
CA ARG A 102 -7.58 1.51 -17.84
C ARG A 102 -8.58 0.88 -18.82
N LYS A 103 -8.19 -0.16 -19.55
CA LYS A 103 -9.07 -0.84 -20.52
C LYS A 103 -10.23 -1.61 -19.87
N TYR A 104 -10.15 -1.85 -18.57
CA TYR A 104 -11.17 -2.51 -17.75
C TYR A 104 -11.93 -1.52 -16.87
N LEU A 105 -11.58 -0.23 -16.90
CA LEU A 105 -12.08 0.79 -15.99
C LEU A 105 -12.87 1.87 -16.75
N PRO A 106 -14.04 2.30 -16.23
CA PRO A 106 -14.65 3.53 -16.70
C PRO A 106 -13.85 4.73 -16.17
N LEU A 107 -13.42 5.63 -17.08
CA LEU A 107 -12.62 6.81 -16.74
C LEU A 107 -13.48 8.08 -16.57
N ASP A 108 -14.75 8.02 -16.97
CA ASP A 108 -15.69 9.15 -17.00
C ASP A 108 -16.42 9.38 -15.68
N ARG A 109 -16.32 8.44 -14.73
CA ARG A 109 -17.04 8.49 -13.45
C ARG A 109 -16.20 7.90 -12.30
N PRO A 110 -16.52 8.28 -11.05
CA PRO A 110 -15.94 7.60 -9.90
C PRO A 110 -16.27 6.11 -9.90
N ILE A 111 -15.34 5.31 -9.41
CA ILE A 111 -15.47 3.85 -9.22
C ILE A 111 -15.17 3.51 -7.77
N THR A 112 -15.57 2.31 -7.36
CA THR A 112 -15.11 1.79 -6.08
C THR A 112 -13.74 1.15 -6.20
N LEU A 113 -13.00 1.08 -5.09
CA LEU A 113 -11.71 0.39 -5.06
C LEU A 113 -11.88 -1.12 -5.32
N LYS A 114 -13.05 -1.70 -5.02
CA LYS A 114 -13.42 -3.05 -5.46
C LYS A 114 -13.41 -3.18 -6.98
N GLN A 115 -14.06 -2.25 -7.70
CA GLN A 115 -14.05 -2.27 -9.16
C GLN A 115 -12.63 -2.13 -9.73
N TYR A 116 -11.80 -1.31 -9.10
CA TYR A 116 -10.38 -1.19 -9.46
C TYR A 116 -9.65 -2.52 -9.30
N ASN A 117 -9.78 -3.17 -8.14
CA ASN A 117 -9.12 -4.44 -7.89
C ASN A 117 -9.66 -5.57 -8.79
N GLU A 118 -10.96 -5.58 -9.11
CA GLU A 118 -11.53 -6.52 -10.07
C GLU A 118 -10.95 -6.33 -11.48
N ALA A 119 -10.67 -5.08 -11.87
CA ALA A 119 -9.95 -4.77 -13.10
C ALA A 119 -8.50 -5.24 -13.07
N THR A 120 -7.77 -5.02 -11.96
CA THR A 120 -6.42 -5.55 -11.76
C THR A 120 -6.40 -7.07 -11.83
N PHE A 121 -7.35 -7.75 -11.17
CA PHE A 121 -7.53 -9.19 -11.25
C PHE A 121 -7.74 -9.64 -12.70
N ARG A 122 -8.67 -9.03 -13.45
CA ARG A 122 -8.91 -9.37 -14.86
C ARG A 122 -7.66 -9.19 -15.70
N LYS A 123 -6.94 -8.08 -15.53
CA LYS A 123 -5.66 -7.82 -16.20
C LYS A 123 -4.66 -8.94 -15.93
N LEU A 124 -4.36 -9.19 -14.66
CA LEU A 124 -3.32 -10.14 -14.24
C LEU A 124 -3.71 -11.60 -14.49
N ASN A 125 -5.01 -11.93 -14.51
CA ASN A 125 -5.49 -13.28 -14.79
C ASN A 125 -5.53 -13.58 -16.29
N THR A 126 -5.97 -12.61 -17.12
CA THR A 126 -6.18 -12.83 -18.56
C THR A 126 -4.95 -12.52 -19.40
N GLU A 127 -4.24 -11.43 -19.12
CA GLU A 127 -3.04 -11.04 -19.86
C GLU A 127 -1.76 -11.49 -19.17
N GLY A 128 -1.80 -11.58 -17.84
CA GLY A 128 -0.60 -11.80 -17.05
C GLY A 128 0.16 -10.51 -16.78
N ARG A 129 1.43 -10.66 -16.37
CA ARG A 129 2.33 -9.55 -16.11
C ARG A 129 2.85 -8.90 -17.39
N ARG A 130 3.25 -7.63 -17.30
CA ARG A 130 3.98 -6.94 -18.37
C ARG A 130 5.37 -7.57 -18.51
N LEU A 131 5.96 -7.40 -19.70
CA LEU A 131 7.33 -7.83 -20.02
C LEU A 131 7.64 -9.28 -19.59
N MET A 132 6.88 -10.24 -20.11
CA MET A 132 7.04 -11.67 -19.84
C MET A 132 8.49 -12.19 -19.86
N PRO A 133 9.35 -11.87 -20.84
CA PRO A 133 10.73 -12.36 -20.83
C PRO A 133 11.71 -11.54 -19.96
N HIS A 134 11.23 -10.63 -19.10
CA HIS A 134 12.12 -9.77 -18.33
C HIS A 134 13.05 -10.58 -17.40
N PRO A 135 14.39 -10.38 -17.44
CA PRO A 135 15.34 -11.19 -16.70
C PRO A 135 15.12 -11.20 -15.19
N MET A 136 14.71 -10.06 -14.61
CA MET A 136 14.44 -9.97 -13.17
C MET A 136 13.28 -10.89 -12.76
N ALA A 137 12.16 -10.80 -13.47
CA ALA A 137 10.98 -11.60 -13.18
C ALA A 137 11.27 -13.10 -13.34
N GLN A 138 12.05 -13.49 -14.35
CA GLN A 138 12.51 -14.88 -14.53
C GLN A 138 13.41 -15.34 -13.38
N ARG A 139 14.38 -14.51 -12.99
CA ARG A 139 15.32 -14.82 -11.91
C ARG A 139 14.63 -14.95 -10.55
N LEU A 140 13.65 -14.09 -10.26
CA LEU A 140 12.87 -14.10 -9.03
C LEU A 140 11.69 -15.09 -9.08
N GLY A 141 11.47 -15.75 -10.22
CA GLY A 141 10.39 -16.74 -10.38
C GLY A 141 9.00 -16.15 -10.28
N TRP A 142 8.82 -14.91 -10.72
CA TRP A 142 7.50 -14.27 -10.72
C TRP A 142 6.53 -15.02 -11.64
N PRO A 143 5.28 -15.24 -11.20
CA PRO A 143 4.31 -15.94 -12.01
C PRO A 143 3.97 -15.12 -13.26
N ASP A 144 3.75 -15.80 -14.36
CA ASP A 144 3.34 -15.17 -15.62
C ASP A 144 1.95 -14.51 -15.52
N ARG A 145 1.05 -15.11 -14.73
CA ARG A 145 -0.31 -14.63 -14.49
C ARG A 145 -0.82 -15.07 -13.13
N PHE A 146 -1.85 -14.41 -12.65
CA PHE A 146 -2.61 -14.88 -11.50
C PHE A 146 -3.54 -16.02 -11.91
N THR A 147 -3.39 -17.21 -11.34
CA THR A 147 -4.17 -18.40 -11.75
C THR A 147 -5.36 -18.72 -10.83
N GLY A 148 -5.55 -17.96 -9.77
CA GLY A 148 -6.66 -18.15 -8.82
C GLY A 148 -7.97 -17.51 -9.27
N THR A 149 -8.96 -17.60 -8.39
CA THR A 149 -10.25 -16.92 -8.51
C THR A 149 -10.19 -15.49 -7.97
N TRP A 150 -11.24 -14.69 -8.20
CA TRP A 150 -11.36 -13.37 -7.57
C TRP A 150 -11.31 -13.46 -6.04
N GLN A 151 -11.91 -14.49 -5.46
CA GLN A 151 -11.90 -14.73 -4.02
C GLN A 151 -10.48 -14.96 -3.52
N ASP A 152 -9.67 -15.74 -4.25
CA ASP A 152 -8.26 -15.95 -3.90
C ASP A 152 -7.45 -14.65 -4.01
N PHE A 153 -7.74 -13.82 -5.01
CA PHE A 153 -7.04 -12.55 -5.24
C PHE A 153 -7.27 -11.55 -4.10
N ALA A 154 -8.46 -11.57 -3.50
CA ALA A 154 -8.87 -10.66 -2.43
C ALA A 154 -8.94 -11.33 -1.04
N ASP A 155 -8.31 -12.50 -0.86
CA ASP A 155 -8.48 -13.34 0.33
C ASP A 155 -7.90 -12.69 1.62
N PHE A 156 -6.79 -11.95 1.55
CA PHE A 156 -6.13 -11.26 2.67
C PHE A 156 -6.06 -12.03 4.01
N SER A 157 -6.18 -13.37 3.98
CA SER A 157 -6.32 -14.22 5.16
C SER A 157 -4.99 -14.42 5.88
N ARG A 158 -3.89 -14.17 5.17
CA ARG A 158 -2.51 -14.21 5.69
C ARG A 158 -2.19 -12.88 6.37
N SER A 159 -2.18 -12.91 7.70
CA SER A 159 -1.76 -11.77 8.51
C SER A 159 -0.25 -11.78 8.74
N VAL A 160 0.34 -10.59 8.73
CA VAL A 160 1.74 -10.35 9.12
C VAL A 160 1.71 -9.38 10.30
N ASP A 161 2.24 -9.80 11.45
CA ASP A 161 2.46 -8.89 12.58
C ASP A 161 3.84 -8.24 12.46
N PRO A 162 3.92 -6.91 12.25
CA PRO A 162 5.21 -6.23 12.13
C PRO A 162 5.91 -6.01 13.48
N ILE A 163 5.24 -6.18 14.63
CA ILE A 163 5.83 -5.84 15.94
C ILE A 163 7.12 -6.60 16.22
N PRO A 164 7.20 -7.94 16.07
CA PRO A 164 8.44 -8.66 16.33
C PRO A 164 9.61 -8.18 15.47
N LEU A 165 9.34 -7.76 14.23
CA LEU A 165 10.35 -7.22 13.33
C LEU A 165 10.83 -5.84 13.80
N LEU A 166 9.89 -4.94 14.12
CA LEU A 166 10.20 -3.59 14.60
C LEU A 166 10.98 -3.62 15.92
N ASP A 167 10.58 -4.50 16.84
CA ASP A 167 11.25 -4.66 18.13
C ASP A 167 12.68 -5.17 17.99
N ARG A 168 12.93 -6.06 17.04
CA ARG A 168 14.27 -6.59 16.76
C ARG A 168 15.13 -5.59 16.01
N ALA A 169 14.60 -4.99 14.94
CA ALA A 169 15.37 -4.14 14.03
C ALA A 169 15.56 -2.71 14.56
N LYS A 170 14.77 -2.28 15.55
CA LYS A 170 14.80 -0.92 16.11
C LYS A 170 14.65 0.17 15.03
N MET A 171 13.90 -0.13 13.96
CA MET A 171 13.69 0.75 12.81
C MET A 171 12.56 1.76 13.07
N VAL A 172 12.76 2.61 14.08
CA VAL A 172 11.79 3.62 14.50
C VAL A 172 12.51 4.94 14.78
N ARG A 173 12.05 6.04 14.17
CA ARG A 173 12.62 7.39 14.33
C ARG A 173 11.54 8.47 14.40
N VAL A 174 11.86 9.57 15.08
CA VAL A 174 11.08 10.81 15.08
C VAL A 174 11.70 11.77 14.08
N SER A 175 10.93 12.27 13.13
CA SER A 175 11.41 13.19 12.09
C SER A 175 10.25 13.90 11.39
N ARG A 176 10.51 15.09 10.82
CA ARG A 176 9.58 15.73 9.86
C ARG A 176 9.77 15.20 8.43
N TRP A 177 10.89 14.54 8.16
CA TRP A 177 11.34 14.12 6.83
C TRP A 177 11.52 12.60 6.81
N ASN A 178 10.44 11.86 6.60
CA ASN A 178 10.43 10.40 6.59
C ASN A 178 11.39 9.86 5.54
N SER A 179 11.30 10.33 4.28
CA SER A 179 12.09 9.74 3.20
C SER A 179 13.59 9.89 3.44
N ALA A 180 14.04 11.10 3.79
CA ALA A 180 15.44 11.35 4.12
C ALA A 180 15.93 10.55 5.34
N THR A 181 15.07 10.38 6.35
CA THR A 181 15.40 9.61 7.55
C THR A 181 15.58 8.13 7.23
N ILE A 182 14.72 7.57 6.37
CA ILE A 182 14.80 6.17 5.96
C ILE A 182 16.08 5.92 5.15
N ASP A 183 16.34 6.78 4.16
CA ASP A 183 17.52 6.71 3.31
C ASP A 183 18.82 6.77 4.12
N GLN A 184 18.91 7.69 5.08
CA GLN A 184 20.15 7.90 5.86
C GLN A 184 20.38 6.88 6.98
N HIS A 185 19.35 6.21 7.46
CA HIS A 185 19.44 5.43 8.70
C HIS A 185 18.98 3.98 8.62
N PHE A 186 18.17 3.61 7.63
CA PHE A 186 17.48 2.32 7.63
C PHE A 186 17.76 1.47 6.40
N LEU A 187 17.79 2.07 5.21
CA LEU A 187 18.00 1.32 3.98
C LEU A 187 19.45 1.47 3.49
N PRO A 188 20.10 0.38 3.05
CA PRO A 188 21.43 0.44 2.45
C PRO A 188 21.39 0.77 0.95
N TYR A 189 20.21 1.12 0.41
CA TYR A 189 19.96 1.41 -0.99
C TYR A 189 18.94 2.56 -1.12
N ASN A 190 19.00 3.30 -2.23
CA ASN A 190 18.04 4.36 -2.54
C ASN A 190 16.64 3.78 -2.77
N PHE A 191 15.59 4.54 -2.58
CA PHE A 191 14.23 4.14 -2.95
C PHE A 191 13.47 5.35 -3.48
N ARG A 192 12.35 5.13 -4.15
CA ARG A 192 11.51 6.23 -4.62
C ARG A 192 10.77 6.91 -3.45
N PRO A 193 11.05 8.20 -3.17
CA PRO A 193 10.33 8.92 -2.13
C PRO A 193 8.85 9.02 -2.48
N LYS A 194 7.99 8.84 -1.48
CA LYS A 194 6.54 9.03 -1.59
C LYS A 194 6.11 10.14 -0.62
N THR A 195 4.82 10.44 -0.58
CA THR A 195 4.25 11.48 0.29
C THR A 195 4.80 11.38 1.71
N GLU A 196 5.26 12.48 2.27
CA GLU A 196 5.83 12.51 3.62
C GLU A 196 4.73 12.28 4.67
N TRP A 197 3.73 13.16 4.68
CA TRP A 197 2.62 13.14 5.63
C TRP A 197 1.28 13.29 4.89
N PRO A 198 0.19 12.67 5.39
CA PRO A 198 -1.09 12.56 4.68
C PRO A 198 -1.91 13.86 4.75
N VAL A 199 -1.46 14.83 5.54
CA VAL A 199 -2.02 16.17 5.59
C VAL A 199 -0.97 17.12 5.04
N SER A 200 -1.41 18.09 4.22
CA SER A 200 -0.58 19.24 3.89
C SER A 200 -0.08 19.83 5.20
N THR A 201 1.21 19.67 5.46
CA THR A 201 1.86 20.39 6.55
C THR A 201 1.86 21.85 6.11
N PRO A 202 1.28 22.78 6.89
CA PRO A 202 1.37 24.19 6.56
C PRO A 202 2.83 24.64 6.44
#